data_AF-A0A9D5WEA6-F1
#
_entry.id   AF-A0A9D5WEA6-F1
#
_cell.length_a   1.000
_cell.length_b   1.000
_cell.length_c   1.000
_cell.angle_alpha   90.00
_cell.angle_beta   90.00
_cell.angle_gamma   90.00
#
_symmetry.space_group_name_H-M   'P 1'
#
loop_
_entity.id
_entity.type
_entity.pdbx_description
1 polymer ?
#
loop_
_entity_poly.entity_id
_entity_poly.type
_entity_poly.pdbx_seq_one_letter_code
_entity_poly.pdbx_strand_id
1 'polypeptide(L)'
;MDDYINFIDILSQEANIMDKSFFVVIPYFPTGDVTNIVQQSKGIFSILFGNKKENVTKIDTQTYAKAKEEIKNRVDSVIGGLMRVGVYSIQLNTKQLGELYYNIYNPDTAVREPLDDFGDVASLYVRKGEGNNPYTHEEVR
;
A
#
# COMPACT_ATOMS: atom_id res chain seq x y z
N MET A 1 -20.80 13.53 -50.29
CA MET A 1 -19.44 13.49 -49.68
C MET A 1 -19.43 14.15 -48.32
N ASP A 2 -20.10 15.30 -48.19
CA ASP A 2 -20.23 16.03 -46.90
C ASP A 2 -20.93 15.22 -45.80
N ASP A 3 -21.93 14.39 -46.14
CA ASP A 3 -22.63 13.56 -45.15
C ASP A 3 -21.76 12.43 -44.56
N TYR A 4 -20.83 11.88 -45.35
CA TYR A 4 -19.88 10.86 -44.86
C TYR A 4 -18.83 11.50 -43.96
N ILE A 5 -18.36 12.70 -44.29
CA ILE A 5 -17.42 13.46 -43.46
C ILE A 5 -18.08 13.84 -42.13
N ASN A 6 -19.33 14.34 -42.15
CA ASN A 6 -20.07 14.66 -40.93
C ASN A 6 -20.38 13.42 -40.07
N PHE A 7 -20.70 12.27 -40.68
CA PHE A 7 -20.92 11.02 -39.94
C PHE A 7 -19.65 10.51 -39.26
N ILE A 8 -18.50 10.58 -39.94
CA ILE A 8 -17.20 10.20 -39.36
C ILE A 8 -16.77 11.19 -38.27
N ASP A 9 -17.07 12.48 -38.41
CA ASP A 9 -16.75 13.50 -37.40
C ASP A 9 -17.62 13.35 -36.14
N ILE A 10 -18.91 13.01 -36.30
CA ILE A 10 -19.82 12.69 -35.18
C ILE A 10 -19.35 11.39 -34.49
N LEU A 11 -19.08 10.31 -35.22
CA LEU A 11 -18.55 9.06 -34.65
C LEU A 11 -17.19 9.25 -33.95
N SER A 12 -16.33 10.10 -34.48
CA SER A 12 -15.04 10.47 -33.90
C SER A 12 -15.20 11.26 -32.59
N GLN A 13 -16.26 12.06 -32.46
CA GLN A 13 -16.57 12.79 -31.23
C GLN A 13 -17.28 11.91 -30.18
N GLU A 14 -17.98 10.87 -30.61
CA GLU A 14 -18.87 10.08 -29.74
C GLU A 14 -18.19 8.91 -29.02
N ALA A 15 -17.01 8.46 -29.43
CA ALA A 15 -16.38 7.28 -28.83
C ALA A 15 -14.86 7.39 -28.66
N ASN A 16 -14.42 8.35 -27.85
CA ASN A 16 -13.18 8.19 -27.10
C ASN A 16 -13.47 8.23 -25.61
N ILE A 17 -14.07 7.14 -25.11
CA ILE A 17 -14.08 6.86 -23.68
C ILE A 17 -12.72 6.23 -23.40
N MET A 18 -11.70 7.06 -23.19
CA MET A 18 -10.49 6.56 -22.53
C MET A 18 -10.90 6.11 -21.14
N ASP A 19 -10.69 4.82 -20.84
CA ASP A 19 -10.85 4.28 -19.51
C ASP A 19 -9.81 4.93 -18.57
N LYS A 20 -10.26 5.94 -17.82
CA LYS A 20 -9.43 6.58 -16.79
C LYS A 20 -9.71 5.92 -15.45
N SER A 21 -8.74 5.19 -14.95
CA SER A 21 -8.76 4.68 -13.58
C SER A 21 -8.24 5.75 -12.62
N PHE A 22 -8.93 5.91 -11.48
CA PHE A 22 -8.51 6.79 -10.39
C PHE A 22 -8.19 5.95 -9.16
N PHE A 23 -7.12 6.32 -8.45
CA PHE A 23 -6.68 5.61 -7.25
C PHE A 23 -6.78 6.54 -6.04
N VAL A 24 -7.32 6.02 -4.94
CA VAL A 24 -7.48 6.76 -3.68
C VAL A 24 -6.68 6.05 -2.59
N VAL A 25 -5.77 6.80 -1.94
CA VAL A 25 -5.00 6.30 -0.80
C VAL A 25 -5.70 6.71 0.48
N ILE A 26 -6.07 5.72 1.30
CA ILE A 26 -6.72 5.95 2.60
C ILE A 26 -5.69 5.72 3.70
N PRO A 27 -5.14 6.78 4.31
CA PRO A 27 -4.14 6.64 5.35
C PRO A 27 -4.77 6.13 6.66
N TYR A 28 -4.06 5.22 7.31
CA TYR A 28 -4.35 4.79 8.67
C TYR A 28 -3.11 4.97 9.53
N PHE A 29 -3.23 5.85 10.52
CA PHE A 29 -2.24 6.02 11.56
C PHE A 29 -2.88 5.47 12.82
N PRO A 30 -2.48 4.27 13.30
CA PRO A 30 -2.96 3.79 14.58
C PRO A 30 -2.55 4.81 15.62
N THR A 31 -3.52 5.36 16.35
CA THR A 31 -3.24 6.15 17.55
C THR A 31 -2.79 5.19 18.66
N GLY A 32 -1.65 4.54 18.44
CA GLY A 32 -0.87 3.90 19.49
C GLY A 32 0.04 4.97 20.05
N ASP A 33 -0.34 5.48 21.23
CA ASP A 33 0.55 6.17 22.15
C ASP A 33 1.07 7.55 21.71
N VAL A 34 0.34 8.59 22.11
CA VAL A 34 0.98 9.87 22.53
C VAL A 34 2.07 9.65 23.60
N THR A 35 2.13 8.46 24.21
CA THR A 35 3.24 8.02 25.06
C THR A 35 4.51 7.63 24.27
N ASN A 36 4.43 7.35 22.96
CA ASN A 36 5.60 7.13 22.09
C ASN A 36 6.34 8.43 21.79
N ILE A 37 5.64 9.57 21.71
CA ILE A 37 6.28 10.90 21.62
C ILE A 37 7.02 11.21 22.92
N VAL A 38 6.45 10.82 24.07
CA VAL A 38 7.11 10.93 25.38
C VAL A 38 8.25 9.91 25.55
N GLN A 39 8.18 8.73 24.92
CA GLN A 39 9.29 7.78 24.88
C GLN A 39 10.41 8.25 23.93
N GLN A 40 10.09 8.97 22.86
CA GLN A 40 11.07 9.56 21.96
C GLN A 40 11.89 10.66 22.66
N SER A 41 11.28 11.45 23.53
CA SER A 41 12.00 12.42 24.37
C SER A 41 12.81 11.76 25.50
N LYS A 42 12.38 10.61 26.03
CA LYS A 42 13.21 9.75 26.90
C LYS A 42 14.36 9.07 26.14
N GLY A 43 14.21 8.82 24.85
CA GLY A 43 15.22 8.23 23.97
C GLY A 43 16.46 9.10 23.80
N ILE A 44 16.30 10.44 23.74
CA ILE A 44 17.42 11.38 23.60
C ILE A 44 18.33 11.35 24.84
N PHE A 45 17.77 11.24 26.05
CA PHE A 45 18.53 11.08 27.29
C PHE A 45 19.13 9.68 27.45
N SER A 46 18.47 8.64 26.93
CA SER A 46 18.97 7.26 26.94
C SER A 46 20.17 7.04 26.00
N ILE A 47 20.25 7.77 24.88
CA ILE A 47 21.37 7.68 23.93
C ILE A 47 22.69 8.15 24.57
N LEU A 48 22.62 9.04 25.57
CA LEU A 48 23.78 9.58 26.27
C LEU A 48 24.25 8.69 27.45
N PHE A 49 23.41 7.80 27.99
CA PHE A 49 23.70 7.08 29.25
C PHE A 49 23.29 5.60 29.32
N GLY A 50 22.77 4.97 28.26
CA GLY A 50 22.19 3.62 28.38
C GLY A 50 22.36 2.73 27.16
N ASN A 51 22.87 1.52 27.42
CA ASN A 51 22.95 0.40 26.50
C ASN A 51 21.68 0.24 25.65
N LYS A 52 21.87 0.19 24.32
CA LYS A 52 20.81 -0.03 23.33
C LYS A 52 20.09 -1.35 23.62
N LYS A 53 18.95 -1.29 24.30
CA LYS A 53 17.97 -2.37 24.27
C LYS A 53 17.18 -2.22 22.98
N GLU A 54 17.32 -3.20 22.08
CA GLU A 54 16.42 -3.32 20.93
C GLU A 54 15.00 -3.46 21.44
N ASN A 55 14.22 -2.38 21.35
CA ASN A 55 12.79 -2.45 21.60
C ASN A 55 12.16 -3.17 20.40
N VAL A 56 12.09 -4.50 20.49
CA VAL A 56 11.22 -5.28 19.62
C VAL A 56 9.80 -4.84 19.94
N THR A 57 9.24 -3.95 19.11
CA THR A 57 7.85 -3.51 19.17
C THR A 57 6.97 -4.71 18.86
N LYS A 58 6.66 -5.51 19.89
CA LYS A 58 5.67 -6.57 19.82
C LYS A 58 4.31 -5.90 19.81
N ILE A 59 3.67 -5.86 18.65
CA ILE A 59 2.30 -5.37 18.53
C ILE A 59 1.40 -6.41 19.17
N ASP A 60 0.56 -5.98 20.09
CA ASP A 60 -0.46 -6.82 20.69
C ASP A 60 -1.53 -7.21 19.65
N THR A 61 -2.04 -8.44 19.75
CA THR A 61 -2.99 -8.99 18.79
C THR A 61 -4.33 -8.25 18.80
N GLN A 62 -4.76 -7.75 19.97
CA GLN A 62 -6.01 -6.98 20.09
C GLN A 62 -5.85 -5.61 19.43
N THR A 63 -4.70 -4.97 19.63
CA THR A 63 -4.36 -3.70 18.96
C THR A 63 -4.36 -3.86 17.45
N TYR A 64 -3.78 -4.94 16.93
CA TYR A 64 -3.81 -5.25 15.49
C TYR A 64 -5.23 -5.50 14.97
N ALA A 65 -6.04 -6.28 15.68
CA ALA A 65 -7.42 -6.56 15.28
C ALA A 65 -8.26 -5.27 15.22
N LYS A 66 -8.13 -4.41 16.23
CA LYS A 66 -8.78 -3.10 16.27
C LYS A 66 -8.34 -2.21 15.11
N ALA A 67 -7.03 -2.14 14.86
CA ALA A 67 -6.49 -1.36 13.75
C ALA A 67 -7.03 -1.82 12.39
N LYS A 68 -7.12 -3.14 12.18
CA LYS A 68 -7.70 -3.74 10.98
C LYS A 68 -9.18 -3.38 10.80
N GLU A 69 -9.95 -3.38 11.88
CA GLU A 69 -11.37 -2.98 11.86
C GLU A 69 -11.53 -1.50 11.55
N GLU A 70 -10.73 -0.62 12.18
CA GLU A 70 -10.80 0.82 11.96
C GLU A 70 -10.48 1.21 10.51
N ILE A 71 -9.43 0.65 9.92
CA ILE A 71 -9.12 0.93 8.51
C ILE A 71 -10.19 0.38 7.57
N LYS A 72 -10.75 -0.80 7.87
CA LYS A 72 -11.87 -1.35 7.10
C LYS A 72 -13.07 -0.41 7.11
N ASN A 73 -13.45 0.10 8.28
CA ASN A 73 -14.56 1.05 8.41
C ASN A 73 -14.32 2.34 7.62
N ARG A 74 -13.07 2.84 7.58
CA ARG A 74 -12.69 4.00 6.75
C ARG A 74 -12.83 3.71 5.26
N VAL A 75 -12.35 2.55 4.81
CA VAL A 75 -12.48 2.10 3.41
C VAL A 75 -13.95 2.03 3.01
N ASP A 76 -14.77 1.36 3.82
CA ASP A 76 -16.20 1.18 3.54
C ASP A 76 -16.95 2.54 3.50
N SER A 77 -16.56 3.50 4.36
CA SER A 77 -17.12 4.86 4.35
C SER A 77 -16.79 5.63 3.07
N VAL A 78 -15.54 5.55 2.59
CA VAL A 78 -15.10 6.20 1.34
C VAL A 78 -15.79 5.57 0.14
N ILE A 79 -15.84 4.24 0.05
CA ILE A 79 -16.53 3.52 -1.03
C ILE A 79 -18.02 3.91 -1.06
N GLY A 80 -18.69 3.89 0.11
CA GLY A 80 -20.09 4.32 0.20
C GLY A 80 -20.30 5.78 -0.19
N GLY A 81 -19.32 6.65 0.07
CA GLY A 81 -19.32 8.05 -0.38
C GLY A 81 -19.23 8.18 -1.90
N LEU A 82 -18.29 7.48 -2.53
CA LEU A 82 -18.08 7.47 -3.98
C LEU A 82 -19.30 6.89 -4.70
N MET A 83 -19.89 5.83 -4.16
CA MET A 83 -21.08 5.19 -4.72
C MET A 83 -22.28 6.14 -4.77
N ARG A 84 -22.45 7.04 -3.78
CA ARG A 84 -23.51 8.06 -3.79
C ARG A 84 -23.36 9.10 -4.90
N VAL A 85 -22.14 9.29 -5.40
CA VAL A 85 -21.83 10.19 -6.53
C VAL A 85 -21.87 9.43 -7.87
N GLY A 86 -22.23 8.15 -7.86
CA GLY A 86 -22.29 7.30 -9.05
C GLY A 86 -20.93 6.72 -9.46
N VAL A 87 -19.90 6.85 -8.63
CA VAL A 87 -18.57 6.28 -8.88
C VAL A 87 -18.49 4.92 -8.21
N TYR A 88 -18.34 3.86 -9.01
CA TYR A 88 -18.08 2.52 -8.49
C TYR A 88 -16.62 2.38 -8.09
N SER A 89 -16.36 1.80 -6.93
CA SER A 89 -15.00 1.68 -6.38
C SER A 89 -14.84 0.36 -5.64
N ILE A 90 -13.66 -0.25 -5.82
CA ILE A 90 -13.29 -1.52 -5.18
C ILE A 90 -11.96 -1.36 -4.46
N GLN A 91 -11.78 -2.08 -3.36
CA GLN A 91 -10.48 -2.19 -2.71
C GLN A 91 -9.59 -3.13 -3.52
N LEU A 92 -8.38 -2.68 -3.86
CA LEU A 92 -7.41 -3.50 -4.59
C LEU A 92 -6.81 -4.60 -3.69
N ASN A 93 -6.67 -5.79 -4.26
CA ASN A 93 -5.93 -6.89 -3.64
C ASN A 93 -4.41 -6.75 -3.88
N THR A 94 -3.60 -7.61 -3.25
CA THR A 94 -2.13 -7.57 -3.37
C THR A 94 -1.65 -7.72 -4.82
N LYS A 95 -2.30 -8.59 -5.61
CA LYS A 95 -1.97 -8.79 -7.03
C LYS A 95 -2.21 -7.50 -7.83
N GLN A 96 -3.40 -6.93 -7.72
CA GLN A 96 -3.80 -5.71 -8.39
C GLN A 96 -2.95 -4.51 -7.98
N LEU A 97 -2.51 -4.42 -6.72
CA LEU A 97 -1.55 -3.42 -6.27
C LEU A 97 -0.18 -3.62 -6.92
N GLY A 98 0.28 -4.87 -7.03
CA GLY A 98 1.53 -5.20 -7.72
C GLY A 98 1.48 -4.81 -9.20
N GLU A 99 0.39 -5.15 -9.90
CA GLU A 99 0.14 -4.74 -11.28
C GLU A 99 0.13 -3.22 -11.41
N LEU A 100 -0.57 -2.53 -10.51
CA LEU A 100 -0.62 -1.07 -10.48
C LEU A 100 0.78 -0.46 -10.39
N TYR A 101 1.60 -0.91 -9.45
CA TYR A 101 2.96 -0.40 -9.30
C TYR A 101 3.82 -0.74 -10.52
N TYR A 102 3.74 -1.97 -11.03
CA TYR A 102 4.49 -2.38 -12.22
C TYR A 102 4.14 -1.53 -13.44
N ASN A 103 2.85 -1.27 -13.66
CA ASN A 103 2.36 -0.43 -14.75
C ASN A 103 2.81 1.03 -14.59
N ILE A 104 2.78 1.58 -13.37
CA ILE A 104 3.23 2.96 -13.09
C ILE A 104 4.73 3.12 -13.33
N TYR A 105 5.55 2.13 -12.92
CA TYR A 105 7.00 2.21 -13.06
C TYR A 105 7.51 1.81 -14.45
N ASN A 106 6.71 1.07 -15.24
CA ASN A 106 7.11 0.55 -16.56
C ASN A 106 6.06 0.86 -17.65
N PRO A 107 5.77 2.14 -17.93
CA PRO A 107 4.69 2.52 -18.85
C PRO A 107 4.88 2.02 -20.29
N ASP A 108 6.13 1.86 -20.75
CA ASP A 108 6.44 1.48 -22.13
C ASP A 108 6.40 -0.04 -22.39
N THR A 109 6.65 -0.85 -21.36
CA THR A 109 6.78 -2.31 -21.46
C THR A 109 5.62 -3.05 -20.82
N ALA A 110 4.98 -2.52 -19.79
CA ALA A 110 3.97 -3.26 -19.03
C ALA A 110 2.74 -3.68 -19.87
N VAL A 111 2.41 -2.92 -20.91
CA VAL A 111 1.34 -3.28 -21.87
C VAL A 111 1.69 -4.54 -22.66
N ARG A 112 2.98 -4.77 -22.95
CA ARG A 112 3.47 -5.90 -23.75
C ARG A 112 3.95 -7.07 -22.89
N GLU A 113 4.31 -6.80 -21.65
CA GLU A 113 4.84 -7.77 -20.69
C GLU A 113 3.98 -7.76 -19.41
N PRO A 114 2.72 -8.25 -19.47
CA PRO A 114 1.87 -8.31 -18.29
C PRO A 114 2.43 -9.31 -17.26
N LEU A 115 2.27 -8.98 -15.98
CA LEU A 115 2.58 -9.90 -14.89
C LEU A 115 1.53 -11.01 -14.82
N ASP A 116 1.80 -12.13 -15.47
CA ASP A 116 0.86 -13.25 -15.57
C ASP A 116 0.74 -14.01 -14.23
N ASP A 117 1.88 -14.50 -13.69
CA ASP A 117 1.93 -15.24 -12.43
C ASP A 117 2.64 -14.47 -11.30
N PHE A 118 1.84 -13.93 -10.38
CA PHE A 118 2.34 -13.27 -9.18
C PHE A 118 2.93 -14.22 -8.14
N GLY A 119 2.63 -15.53 -8.21
CA GLY A 119 3.19 -16.53 -7.30
C GLY A 119 4.70 -16.69 -7.47
N ASP A 120 5.19 -16.51 -8.71
CA ASP A 120 6.59 -16.67 -9.06
C ASP A 120 7.43 -15.41 -8.82
N VAL A 121 6.82 -14.22 -8.89
CA VAL A 121 7.53 -12.93 -8.77
C VAL A 121 7.42 -12.28 -7.39
N ALA A 122 6.34 -12.56 -6.64
CA ALA A 122 6.13 -12.00 -5.31
C ALA A 122 6.11 -13.13 -4.29
N SER A 123 7.25 -13.38 -3.64
CA SER A 123 7.25 -14.21 -2.42
C SER A 123 6.26 -13.59 -1.43
N LEU A 124 5.15 -14.29 -1.19
CA LEU A 124 3.99 -13.79 -0.43
C LEU A 124 4.33 -13.32 1.00
N TYR A 125 5.52 -13.67 1.50
CA TYR A 125 6.06 -13.22 2.77
C TYR A 125 7.55 -12.93 2.62
N VAL A 126 7.97 -11.69 2.87
CA VAL A 126 9.34 -11.40 3.27
C VAL A 126 9.51 -11.99 4.67
N ARG A 127 9.96 -13.25 4.74
CA ARG A 127 10.42 -13.81 6.01
C ARG A 127 11.64 -12.99 6.44
N LYS A 128 11.64 -12.52 7.68
CA LYS A 128 12.88 -12.03 8.31
C LYS A 128 13.91 -13.14 8.13
N GLY A 129 15.01 -12.86 7.43
CA GLY A 129 16.09 -13.83 7.27
C GLY A 129 16.49 -14.37 8.63
N GLU A 130 16.69 -15.68 8.73
CA GLU A 130 17.23 -16.29 9.94
C GLU A 130 18.60 -15.64 10.20
N GLY A 131 18.64 -14.81 11.23
CA GLY A 131 19.80 -13.99 11.53
C GLY A 131 20.94 -14.86 12.03
N ASN A 132 21.79 -15.35 11.12
CA ASN A 132 23.16 -15.65 11.49
C ASN A 132 23.91 -14.33 11.44
N ASN A 133 23.81 -13.54 12.51
CA ASN A 133 24.56 -12.29 12.63
C ASN A 133 26.04 -12.67 12.79
N PRO A 134 26.92 -12.43 11.78
CA PRO A 134 28.30 -12.90 11.83
C PRO A 134 29.17 -12.16 12.87
N TYR A 135 28.57 -11.29 13.69
CA TYR A 135 29.25 -10.47 14.70
C TYR A 135 28.70 -10.66 16.12
N THR A 136 28.18 -11.84 16.48
CA THR A 136 28.14 -12.24 17.90
C THR A 136 29.54 -12.65 18.30
N HIS A 137 30.34 -11.70 18.78
CA HIS A 137 31.54 -12.05 19.54
C HIS A 137 31.10 -12.84 20.78
N GLU A 138 31.52 -14.10 20.83
CA GLU A 138 31.49 -14.93 22.01
C GLU A 138 32.34 -14.26 23.10
N GLU A 139 31.70 -13.63 24.08
CA GLU A 139 32.35 -13.37 25.36
C GLU A 139 31.95 -14.48 26.32
N VAL A 140 32.79 -15.51 26.32
CA VAL A 140 32.84 -16.57 27.32
C VAL A 140 33.52 -16.03 28.58
N ARG A 141 32.75 -16.04 29.68
CA ARG A 141 33.14 -16.10 31.09
C ARG A 141 33.76 -14.88 31.76
#